data_AF-A0A7C2N8Y5-F1
#
_entry.id   AF-A0A7C2N8Y5-F1
#
_cell.length_a   1.000
_cell.length_b   1.000
_cell.length_c   1.000
_cell.angle_alpha   90.00
_cell.angle_beta   90.00
_cell.angle_gamma   90.00
#
_symmetry.space_group_name_H-M   'P 1'
#
loop_
_entity.id
_entity.type
_entity.pdbx_description
1 polymer ?
#
loop_
_entity_poly.entity_id
_entity_poly.type
_entity_poly.pdbx_seq_one_letter_code
_entity_poly.pdbx_strand_id
1 'polypeptide(L)'
;MSALEQHQRLVRALLAQFQTQDPSARLIETHISSVILAGEHAYKLKKPVNFGFLDFSERAQRRHFCHEEIRLNQALSDGLYLHVADIYGTHERPNFDGQGELIESAIVMRRFADGARLDEVLAREGLALERMDELATRLADFHQH
;
A
#
# COMPACT_ATOMS: atom_id res chain seq x y z
N MET A 1 -13.15 -0.09 -21.38
CA MET A 1 -12.17 0.51 -20.45
C MET A 1 -11.17 -0.56 -20.08
N SER A 2 -9.89 -0.22 -20.02
CA SER A 2 -8.84 -1.13 -19.54
C SER A 2 -8.96 -1.36 -18.03
N ALA A 3 -8.39 -2.45 -17.53
CA ALA A 3 -8.31 -2.70 -16.09
C ALA A 3 -7.59 -1.56 -15.36
N LEU A 4 -6.57 -0.96 -15.97
CA LEU A 4 -5.84 0.18 -15.38
C LEU A 4 -6.71 1.44 -15.27
N GLU A 5 -7.58 1.70 -16.26
CA GLU A 5 -8.55 2.80 -16.18
C GLU A 5 -9.58 2.58 -15.07
N GLN A 6 -10.04 1.34 -14.89
CA GLN A 6 -10.92 0.96 -13.78
C GLN A 6 -10.23 1.16 -12.42
N HIS A 7 -8.98 0.70 -12.28
CA HIS A 7 -8.16 0.93 -11.08
C HIS A 7 -8.01 2.42 -10.77
N GLN A 8 -7.67 3.24 -11.77
CA GLN A 8 -7.52 4.69 -11.59
C GLN A 8 -8.84 5.37 -11.21
N ARG A 9 -9.98 4.84 -11.66
CA ARG A 9 -11.30 5.36 -11.28
C ARG A 9 -11.61 5.02 -9.84
N LEU A 10 -11.40 3.77 -9.43
CA LEU A 10 -11.54 3.30 -8.06
C LEU A 10 -10.68 4.13 -7.09
N VAL A 11 -9.39 4.29 -7.40
CA VAL A 11 -8.45 5.05 -6.56
C VAL A 11 -8.90 6.51 -6.42
N ARG A 12 -9.37 7.14 -7.51
CA ARG A 12 -9.88 8.51 -7.47
C ARG A 12 -11.15 8.63 -6.62
N ALA A 13 -12.07 7.67 -6.73
CA ALA A 13 -13.29 7.66 -5.92
C ALA A 13 -12.99 7.49 -4.43
N LEU A 14 -12.11 6.55 -4.07
CA LEU A 14 -11.64 6.35 -2.70
C LEU A 14 -10.94 7.60 -2.16
N LEU A 15 -10.02 8.20 -2.93
CA LEU A 15 -9.33 9.42 -2.52
C LEU A 15 -10.32 10.56 -2.24
N ALA A 16 -11.27 10.78 -3.15
CA ALA A 16 -12.29 11.81 -2.97
C ALA A 16 -13.15 11.55 -1.72
N GLN A 17 -13.50 10.30 -1.44
CA GLN A 17 -14.24 9.91 -0.24
C GLN A 17 -13.43 10.18 1.03
N PHE A 18 -12.16 9.77 1.09
CA PHE A 18 -11.31 10.05 2.25
C PHE A 18 -11.12 11.55 2.47
N GLN A 19 -11.00 12.33 1.40
CA GLN A 19 -10.88 13.79 1.46
C GLN A 19 -12.10 14.51 2.06
N THR A 20 -13.28 13.87 2.10
CA THR A 20 -14.44 14.44 2.81
C THR A 20 -14.26 14.46 4.33
N GLN A 21 -13.43 13.58 4.88
CA GLN A 21 -13.18 13.44 6.32
C GLN A 21 -11.79 13.93 6.71
N ASP A 22 -10.80 13.72 5.85
CA ASP A 22 -9.42 14.18 5.99
C ASP A 22 -8.99 14.92 4.72
N PRO A 23 -9.09 16.26 4.69
CA PRO A 23 -8.65 17.06 3.55
C PRO A 23 -7.15 16.92 3.20
N SER A 24 -6.32 16.41 4.12
CA SER A 24 -4.89 16.15 3.88
C SER A 24 -4.64 14.82 3.16
N ALA A 25 -5.68 14.02 2.95
CA ALA A 25 -5.56 12.74 2.29
C ALA A 25 -5.01 12.92 0.87
N ARG A 26 -3.98 12.12 0.54
CA ARG A 26 -3.22 12.25 -0.70
C ARG A 26 -2.85 10.90 -1.29
N LEU A 27 -2.61 10.91 -2.59
CA LEU A 27 -2.23 9.73 -3.37
C LEU A 27 -0.73 9.73 -3.65
N ILE A 28 -0.09 8.59 -3.41
CA ILE A 28 1.28 8.27 -3.82
C ILE A 28 1.20 7.16 -4.86
N GLU A 29 1.82 7.40 -6.01
CA GLU A 29 1.86 6.45 -7.12
C GLU A 29 3.22 5.76 -7.16
N THR A 30 3.22 4.43 -7.23
CA THR A 30 4.41 3.63 -7.53
C THR A 30 4.26 2.94 -8.88
N HIS A 31 5.28 2.23 -9.34
CA HIS A 31 5.19 1.47 -10.59
C HIS A 31 4.07 0.41 -10.55
N ILE A 32 3.82 -0.22 -9.39
CA ILE A 32 2.93 -1.40 -9.28
C ILE A 32 1.75 -1.18 -8.32
N SER A 33 1.64 -0.01 -7.70
CA SER A 33 0.60 0.26 -6.70
C SER A 33 0.20 1.74 -6.65
N SER A 34 -1.01 1.97 -6.16
CA SER A 34 -1.51 3.28 -5.73
C SER A 34 -1.67 3.24 -4.21
N VAL A 35 -1.08 4.19 -3.48
CA VAL A 35 -1.12 4.27 -2.03
C VAL A 35 -1.85 5.54 -1.61
N ILE A 36 -2.99 5.42 -0.95
CA ILE A 36 -3.72 6.56 -0.39
C ILE A 36 -3.33 6.72 1.07
N LEU A 37 -2.82 7.89 1.43
CA LEU A 37 -2.58 8.28 2.82
C LEU A 37 -3.81 9.04 3.32
N ALA A 38 -4.44 8.59 4.40
CA ALA A 38 -5.62 9.22 5.00
C ALA A 38 -5.64 8.99 6.52
N GLY A 39 -5.66 10.09 7.29
CA GLY A 39 -5.48 10.09 8.73
C GLY A 39 -4.21 9.34 9.13
N GLU A 40 -4.37 8.42 10.08
CA GLU A 40 -3.31 7.54 10.61
C GLU A 40 -3.00 6.32 9.72
N HIS A 41 -3.69 6.17 8.59
CA HIS A 41 -3.63 4.97 7.76
C HIS A 41 -3.09 5.23 6.35
N ALA A 42 -2.53 4.17 5.77
CA ALA A 42 -2.17 4.08 4.37
C ALA A 42 -2.88 2.87 3.74
N TYR A 43 -3.53 3.09 2.59
CA TYR A 43 -4.26 2.09 1.84
C TYR A 43 -3.54 1.82 0.53
N LYS A 44 -2.95 0.63 0.38
CA LYS A 44 -2.20 0.25 -0.82
C LYS A 44 -3.02 -0.69 -1.70
N LEU A 45 -3.31 -0.24 -2.92
CA LEU A 45 -3.98 -1.00 -3.97
C LEU A 45 -2.97 -1.40 -5.03
N LYS A 46 -2.94 -2.67 -5.42
CA LYS A 46 -2.06 -3.17 -6.49
C LYS A 46 -2.65 -2.82 -7.85
N LYS A 47 -1.83 -2.32 -8.78
CA LYS A 47 -2.26 -2.01 -10.15
C LYS A 47 -2.45 -3.29 -10.96
N PRO A 48 -3.42 -3.33 -11.90
CA PRO A 48 -3.63 -4.49 -12.77
C PRO A 48 -2.59 -4.50 -13.90
N VAL A 49 -1.40 -5.00 -13.59
CA VAL A 49 -0.24 -5.03 -14.50
C VAL A 49 0.39 -6.43 -14.52
N ASN A 50 1.06 -6.76 -15.61
CA ASN A 50 1.86 -7.97 -15.73
C ASN A 50 3.22 -7.62 -16.35
N PHE A 51 4.30 -7.90 -15.62
CA PHE A 51 5.68 -7.65 -16.05
C PHE A 51 6.48 -8.94 -16.32
N GLY A 52 5.81 -10.09 -16.37
CA GLY A 52 6.44 -11.41 -16.56
C GLY A 52 7.07 -12.00 -15.29
N PHE A 53 7.62 -11.19 -14.39
CA PHE A 53 8.07 -11.60 -13.05
C PHE A 53 7.05 -11.30 -11.95
N LEU A 54 5.96 -10.61 -12.30
CA LEU A 54 4.89 -10.20 -11.41
C LEU A 54 3.60 -10.12 -12.22
N ASP A 55 2.55 -10.82 -11.78
CA ASP A 55 1.24 -10.78 -12.43
C ASP A 55 0.13 -10.37 -11.44
N PHE A 56 -0.38 -9.17 -11.66
CA PHE A 56 -1.50 -8.57 -10.93
C PHE A 56 -2.73 -8.38 -11.82
N SER A 57 -2.76 -9.02 -12.99
CA SER A 57 -3.86 -8.83 -13.97
C SER A 57 -5.21 -9.22 -13.38
N GLU A 58 -5.24 -10.33 -12.65
CA GLU A 58 -6.44 -10.87 -12.03
C GLU A 58 -6.64 -10.34 -10.60
N ARG A 59 -7.89 -10.01 -10.24
CA ARG A 59 -8.25 -9.55 -8.89
C ARG A 59 -7.85 -10.57 -7.82
N ALA A 60 -8.07 -11.85 -8.09
CA ALA A 60 -7.70 -12.93 -7.18
C ALA A 60 -6.17 -12.96 -6.92
N GLN A 61 -5.35 -12.71 -7.95
CA GLN A 61 -3.90 -12.61 -7.80
C GLN A 61 -3.52 -11.38 -6.97
N ARG A 62 -4.14 -10.21 -7.22
CA ARG A 62 -3.90 -9.01 -6.41
C ARG A 62 -4.21 -9.26 -4.93
N ARG A 63 -5.35 -9.88 -4.61
CA ARG A 63 -5.71 -10.23 -3.23
C ARG A 63 -4.73 -11.23 -2.62
N HIS A 64 -4.33 -12.27 -3.35
CA HIS A 64 -3.31 -13.22 -2.90
C HIS A 64 -2.00 -12.50 -2.55
N PHE A 65 -1.50 -11.64 -3.43
CA PHE A 65 -0.27 -10.89 -3.20
C PHE A 65 -0.41 -9.81 -2.13
N CYS A 66 -1.62 -9.34 -1.80
CA CYS A 66 -1.83 -8.49 -0.62
C CYS A 66 -1.55 -9.27 0.67
N HIS A 67 -2.00 -10.53 0.74
CA HIS A 67 -1.69 -11.40 1.87
C HIS A 67 -0.20 -11.78 1.92
N GLU A 68 0.41 -12.08 0.77
CA GLU A 68 1.85 -12.38 0.72
C GLU A 68 2.71 -11.18 1.14
N GLU A 69 2.32 -9.96 0.75
CA GLU A 69 3.03 -8.75 1.18
C GLU A 69 3.00 -8.58 2.70
N ILE A 70 1.85 -8.80 3.34
CA ILE A 70 1.77 -8.78 4.81
C ILE A 70 2.60 -9.92 5.39
N ARG A 71 2.42 -11.16 4.91
CA ARG A 71 3.13 -12.35 5.42
C ARG A 71 4.65 -12.16 5.41
N LEU A 72 5.19 -11.62 4.31
CA LEU A 72 6.62 -11.41 4.13
C LEU A 72 7.15 -10.23 4.94
N ASN A 73 6.42 -9.12 4.97
CA ASN A 73 6.93 -7.91 5.61
C ASN A 73 6.68 -7.86 7.12
N GLN A 74 5.73 -8.64 7.64
CA GLN A 74 5.30 -8.55 9.05
C GLN A 74 6.50 -8.61 10.01
N ALA A 75 7.42 -9.55 9.79
CA ALA A 75 8.55 -9.83 10.68
C ALA A 75 9.48 -8.61 10.92
N LEU A 76 9.60 -7.71 9.94
CA LEU A 76 10.47 -6.54 10.02
C LEU A 76 9.71 -5.23 10.25
N SER A 77 8.39 -5.28 10.30
CA SER A 77 7.55 -4.09 10.14
C SER A 77 7.01 -3.48 11.44
N ASP A 78 7.29 -4.08 12.60
CA ASP A 78 6.85 -3.59 13.93
C ASP A 78 5.38 -3.13 13.98
N GLY A 79 4.48 -3.95 13.43
CA GLY A 79 3.03 -3.67 13.42
C GLY A 79 2.59 -2.58 12.43
N LEU A 80 3.43 -2.20 11.46
CA LEU A 80 3.06 -1.29 10.37
C LEU A 80 1.94 -1.86 9.49
N TYR A 81 1.98 -3.16 9.17
CA TYR A 81 0.92 -3.82 8.41
C TYR A 81 -0.20 -4.28 9.34
N LEU A 82 -1.45 -3.87 9.02
CA LEU A 82 -2.61 -4.14 9.88
C LEU A 82 -3.42 -5.34 9.37
N HIS A 83 -3.94 -5.27 8.15
CA HIS A 83 -4.72 -6.34 7.52
C HIS A 83 -4.95 -6.07 6.02
N VAL A 84 -5.51 -7.06 5.32
CA VAL A 84 -6.10 -6.87 3.98
C VAL A 84 -7.57 -6.50 4.14
N ALA A 85 -7.99 -5.39 3.54
CA ALA A 85 -9.38 -4.96 3.48
C ALA A 85 -9.95 -5.20 2.08
N ASP A 86 -11.14 -5.81 2.04
CA ASP A 86 -11.89 -6.03 0.81
C ASP A 86 -12.74 -4.77 0.50
N ILE A 87 -12.80 -4.40 -0.78
CA ILE A 87 -13.49 -3.20 -1.29
C ILE A 87 -14.67 -3.65 -2.14
N TYR A 88 -15.85 -3.12 -1.83
CA TYR A 88 -17.11 -3.49 -2.47
C TYR A 88 -17.75 -2.30 -3.20
N GLY A 89 -18.84 -2.56 -3.93
CA GLY A 89 -19.65 -1.53 -4.58
C GLY A 89 -19.33 -1.39 -6.07
N THR A 90 -19.10 -0.16 -6.54
CA THR A 90 -18.64 0.12 -7.90
C THR A 90 -17.36 0.94 -7.89
N HIS A 91 -16.70 1.04 -9.05
CA HIS A 91 -15.47 1.84 -9.18
C HIS A 91 -15.71 3.35 -8.95
N GLU A 92 -16.95 3.82 -9.06
CA GLU A 92 -17.37 5.21 -8.78
C GLU A 92 -17.84 5.43 -7.34
N ARG A 93 -18.33 4.37 -6.69
CA ARG A 93 -18.88 4.41 -5.32
C ARG A 93 -18.39 3.20 -4.52
N PRO A 94 -17.08 3.13 -4.26
CA PRO A 94 -16.50 2.04 -3.49
C PRO A 94 -16.85 2.17 -2.01
N ASN A 95 -16.85 1.06 -1.29
CA ASN A 95 -17.01 1.02 0.16
C ASN A 95 -16.19 -0.12 0.79
N PHE A 96 -16.06 -0.08 2.11
CA PHE A 96 -15.46 -1.14 2.93
C PHE A 96 -16.49 -1.83 3.83
N ASP A 97 -17.78 -1.55 3.65
CA ASP A 97 -18.86 -2.03 4.54
C ASP A 97 -19.44 -3.40 4.12
N GLY A 98 -18.95 -3.95 3.00
CA GLY A 98 -19.39 -5.24 2.48
C GLY A 98 -20.62 -5.16 1.57
N GLN A 99 -21.12 -3.97 1.25
CA GLN A 99 -22.30 -3.82 0.40
C GLN A 99 -21.94 -3.79 -1.08
N GLY A 100 -22.64 -4.63 -1.86
CA GLY A 100 -22.47 -4.72 -3.31
C GLY A 100 -21.45 -5.77 -3.74
N GLU A 101 -20.97 -5.65 -4.97
CA GLU A 101 -20.00 -6.59 -5.55
C GLU A 101 -18.60 -6.37 -4.95
N LEU A 102 -17.85 -7.44 -4.69
CA LEU A 102 -16.43 -7.37 -4.32
C LEU A 102 -15.58 -6.98 -5.54
N ILE A 103 -15.11 -5.74 -5.58
CA ILE A 103 -14.42 -5.19 -6.75
C ILE A 103 -12.89 -5.19 -6.62
N GLU A 104 -12.33 -5.07 -5.41
CA GLU A 104 -10.88 -5.01 -5.20
C GLU A 104 -10.49 -5.35 -3.76
N SER A 105 -9.18 -5.47 -3.48
CA SER A 105 -8.65 -5.53 -2.11
C SER A 105 -7.49 -4.53 -1.93
N ALA A 106 -7.33 -4.01 -0.72
CA ALA A 106 -6.23 -3.13 -0.34
C ALA A 106 -5.49 -3.67 0.88
N ILE A 107 -4.20 -3.36 0.99
CA ILE A 107 -3.46 -3.53 2.25
C ILE A 107 -3.67 -2.26 3.08
N VAL A 108 -4.09 -2.42 4.33
CA VAL A 108 -4.20 -1.33 5.30
C VAL A 108 -2.97 -1.36 6.19
N MET A 109 -2.29 -0.22 6.27
CA MET A 109 -1.07 -0.02 7.04
C MET A 109 -1.21 1.21 7.94
N ARG A 110 -0.41 1.28 9.01
CA ARG A 110 -0.14 2.55 9.69
C ARG A 110 0.62 3.46 8.73
N ARG A 111 0.23 4.73 8.68
CA ARG A 111 0.96 5.74 7.91
C ARG A 111 2.23 6.12 8.68
N PHE A 112 3.35 6.25 7.97
CA PHE A 112 4.54 6.90 8.53
C PHE A 112 4.22 8.38 8.82
N ALA A 113 4.71 8.88 9.95
CA ALA A 113 4.73 10.32 10.18
C ALA A 113 5.41 11.03 9.00
N ASP A 114 4.91 12.22 8.64
CA ASP A 114 5.49 12.98 7.54
C ASP A 114 6.97 13.29 7.86
N GLY A 115 7.88 13.04 6.93
CA GLY A 115 9.32 13.21 7.14
C GLY A 115 10.02 12.04 7.85
N ALA A 116 9.31 10.95 8.17
CA ALA A 116 9.86 9.78 8.85
C ALA A 116 10.26 8.65 7.90
N ARG A 117 10.00 8.76 6.60
CA ARG A 117 10.50 7.79 5.63
C ARG A 117 12.01 7.92 5.49
N LEU A 118 12.71 6.80 5.29
CA LEU A 118 14.17 6.78 5.26
C LEU A 118 14.74 7.71 4.17
N ASP A 119 14.10 7.79 3.00
CA ASP A 119 14.49 8.71 1.93
C ASP A 119 14.37 10.19 2.32
N GLU A 120 13.34 10.54 3.09
CA GLU A 120 13.12 11.89 3.60
C GLU A 120 14.11 12.24 4.72
N VAL A 121 14.38 11.30 5.63
CA VAL A 121 15.39 11.44 6.70
C VAL A 121 16.78 11.63 6.08
N LEU A 122 17.16 10.76 5.14
CA LEU A 122 18.42 10.85 4.40
C LEU A 122 18.61 12.21 3.72
N ALA A 123 17.57 12.72 3.06
CA ALA A 123 17.62 14.00 2.37
C ALA A 123 17.70 15.20 3.33
N ARG A 124 17.10 15.11 4.53
CA ARG A 124 17.05 16.20 5.51
C ARG A 124 18.35 16.33 6.31
N GLU A 125 18.84 15.23 6.87
CA GLU A 125 19.92 15.25 7.87
C GLU A 125 21.02 14.20 7.62
N GLY A 126 20.88 13.40 6.57
CA GLY A 126 21.76 12.26 6.33
C GLY A 126 21.44 11.08 7.26
N LEU A 127 22.23 10.03 7.15
CA LEU A 127 22.14 8.86 8.03
C LEU A 127 23.55 8.54 8.52
N ALA A 128 23.69 8.39 9.83
CA ALA A 128 24.96 8.01 10.44
C ALA A 128 25.38 6.61 9.95
N LEU A 129 26.68 6.41 9.71
CA LEU A 129 27.21 5.15 9.18
C LEU A 129 26.87 3.98 10.10
N GLU A 130 26.87 4.20 11.41
CA GLU A 130 26.51 3.21 12.41
C GLU A 130 25.07 2.71 12.22
N ARG A 131 24.14 3.59 11.81
CA ARG A 131 22.76 3.20 11.51
C ARG A 131 22.65 2.42 10.19
N MET A 132 23.56 2.65 9.25
CA MET A 132 23.66 1.84 8.03
C MET A 132 24.16 0.44 8.34
N ASP A 133 25.16 0.32 9.21
CA ASP A 133 25.69 -0.97 9.66
C ASP A 133 24.61 -1.77 10.41
N GLU A 134 23.87 -1.13 11.33
CA GLU A 134 22.73 -1.76 12.02
C GLU A 134 21.67 -2.29 11.05
N LEU A 135 21.32 -1.51 10.02
CA LEU A 135 20.36 -1.93 8.99
C LEU A 135 20.90 -3.13 8.20
N ALA A 136 22.18 -3.09 7.81
CA ALA A 136 22.82 -4.16 7.05
C ALA A 136 22.87 -5.47 7.86
N THR A 137 23.28 -5.41 9.14
CA THR A 137 23.29 -6.58 10.03
C THR A 137 21.89 -7.15 10.19
N ARG A 138 20.87 -6.32 10.47
CA ARG A 138 19.49 -6.79 10.63
C ARG A 138 18.95 -7.48 9.37
N LEU A 139 19.28 -6.97 8.19
CA LEU A 139 18.90 -7.59 6.92
C LEU A 139 19.66 -8.89 6.65
N ALA A 140 20.94 -8.97 7.00
CA ALA A 140 21.73 -10.18 6.86
C ALA A 140 21.19 -11.30 7.77
N ASP A 141 20.91 -10.99 9.03
CA ASP A 141 20.36 -11.96 10.00
C ASP A 141 18.98 -12.46 9.58
N PHE A 142 18.14 -11.59 9.01
CA PHE A 142 16.83 -11.97 8.49
C PHE A 142 16.92 -12.97 7.33
N HIS A 143 17.91 -12.86 6.45
CA HIS A 143 18.07 -13.77 5.30
C HIS A 143 18.79 -15.09 5.62
N GLN A 144 19.33 -15.25 6.83
CA GLN A 144 19.98 -16.50 7.25
C GLN A 144 18.98 -17.58 7.70
N HIS A 145 17.69 -17.23 7.83
CA HIS A 145 16.59 -18.09 8.27
C HIS A 145 15.55 -18.24 7.17
#